data_AF-A0A8T6SE31-F1
#
_entry.id   AF-A0A8T6SE31-F1
#
_cell.length_a   1.000
_cell.length_b   1.000
_cell.length_c   1.000
_cell.angle_alpha   90.00
_cell.angle_beta   90.00
_cell.angle_gamma   90.00
#
_symmetry.space_group_name_H-M   'P 1'
#
loop_
_entity.id
_entity.type
_entity.pdbx_description
1 polymer ?
#
loop_
_entity_poly.entity_id
_entity_poly.type
_entity_poly.pdbx_seq_one_letter_code
_entity_poly.pdbx_strand_id
1 'polypeptide(L)'
;MIEIGKVVQAREEVRDKAKRDMQKARSLSKQAILLGHQNKFNEAKRLIEKARKIISRLNDASKKYPKIIYGGLFDAALQEYSEANIFLTLIQESRFVAPEEIGVPSVDYILGLGDVVGEYRRLALDFLRE
;
A
#
# COMPACT_ATOMS: atom_id res chain seq x y z
N MET A 1 18.06 -21.79 -28.86
CA MET A 1 18.72 -20.89 -27.88
C MET A 1 18.18 -19.46 -27.87
N ILE A 2 17.81 -18.84 -29.01
CA ILE A 2 17.29 -17.45 -29.06
C ILE A 2 15.94 -17.28 -28.33
N GLU A 3 15.10 -18.31 -28.32
CA GLU A 3 13.74 -18.24 -27.76
C GLU A 3 13.70 -18.26 -26.23
N ILE A 4 14.60 -19.02 -25.59
CA ILE A 4 14.73 -19.07 -24.12
C ILE A 4 15.22 -17.71 -23.58
N GLY A 5 16.17 -17.06 -24.27
CA GLY A 5 16.66 -15.74 -23.88
C GLY A 5 15.58 -14.67 -23.87
N LYS A 6 14.70 -14.65 -24.90
CA LYS A 6 13.57 -13.72 -24.97
C LYS A 6 12.56 -13.92 -23.83
N VAL A 7 12.28 -15.18 -23.46
CA VAL A 7 11.37 -15.50 -22.35
C VAL A 7 11.95 -15.06 -21.00
N VAL A 8 13.26 -15.22 -20.79
CA VAL A 8 13.94 -14.78 -19.57
C VAL A 8 13.91 -13.25 -19.46
N GLN A 9 14.27 -12.54 -20.53
CA GLN A 9 14.28 -11.07 -20.55
C GLN A 9 12.89 -10.48 -20.27
N ALA A 10 11.84 -11.02 -20.90
CA ALA A 10 10.46 -10.57 -20.64
C ALA A 10 10.03 -10.78 -19.17
N ARG A 11 10.53 -11.84 -18.50
CA ARG A 11 10.26 -12.08 -17.08
C ARG A 11 11.02 -11.12 -16.17
N GLU A 12 12.24 -10.77 -16.51
CA GLU A 12 13.02 -9.75 -15.77
C GLU A 12 12.36 -8.38 -15.85
N GLU A 13 11.89 -7.97 -17.03
CA GLU A 13 11.18 -6.70 -17.21
C GLU A 13 9.90 -6.63 -16.35
N VAL A 14 9.14 -7.73 -16.28
CA VAL A 14 7.97 -7.85 -15.41
C VAL A 14 8.37 -7.72 -13.94
N ARG A 15 9.43 -8.40 -13.52
CA ARG A 15 9.93 -8.35 -12.14
C ARG A 15 10.35 -6.94 -11.75
N ASP A 16 11.14 -6.28 -12.57
CA ASP A 16 11.65 -4.94 -12.29
C ASP A 16 10.54 -3.91 -12.25
N LYS A 17 9.57 -4.01 -13.17
CA LYS A 17 8.37 -3.17 -13.14
C LYS A 17 7.57 -3.40 -11.86
N ALA A 18 7.34 -4.66 -11.48
CA ALA A 18 6.61 -5.00 -10.27
C ALA A 18 7.30 -4.44 -9.01
N LYS A 19 8.63 -4.58 -8.92
CA LYS A 19 9.44 -4.06 -7.81
C LYS A 19 9.30 -2.54 -7.67
N ARG A 20 9.38 -1.81 -8.79
CA ARG A 20 9.17 -0.35 -8.83
C ARG A 20 7.75 0.03 -8.41
N ASP A 21 6.75 -0.69 -8.89
CA ASP A 21 5.35 -0.46 -8.56
C ASP A 21 5.09 -0.68 -7.05
N MET A 22 5.61 -1.77 -6.46
CA MET A 22 5.51 -2.04 -5.02
C MET A 22 6.13 -0.92 -4.18
N GLN A 23 7.36 -0.50 -4.51
CA GLN A 23 8.03 0.61 -3.84
C GLN A 23 7.25 1.91 -3.97
N LYS A 24 6.66 2.16 -5.14
CA LYS A 24 5.86 3.36 -5.39
C LYS A 24 4.57 3.35 -4.58
N ALA A 25 3.84 2.24 -4.53
CA ALA A 25 2.63 2.08 -3.73
C ALA A 25 2.92 2.32 -2.24
N ARG A 26 4.01 1.73 -1.74
CA ARG A 26 4.47 1.95 -0.36
C ARG A 26 4.79 3.43 -0.10
N SER A 27 5.55 4.07 -0.97
CA SER A 27 5.91 5.49 -0.83
C SER A 27 4.70 6.42 -0.85
N LEU A 28 3.71 6.13 -1.72
CA LEU A 28 2.46 6.90 -1.77
C LEU A 28 1.65 6.76 -0.49
N SER A 29 1.61 5.55 0.10
CA SER A 29 0.89 5.27 1.35
C SER A 29 1.50 6.05 2.53
N LYS A 30 2.84 6.02 2.66
CA LYS A 30 3.57 6.86 3.63
C LYS A 30 3.28 8.35 3.51
N GLN A 31 3.30 8.85 2.28
CA GLN A 31 3.01 10.26 2.01
C GLN A 31 1.56 10.61 2.36
N ALA A 32 0.62 9.69 2.16
CA ALA A 32 -0.78 9.89 2.53
C ALA A 32 -0.96 10.00 4.05
N ILE A 33 -0.27 9.15 4.83
CA ILE A 33 -0.26 9.23 6.31
C ILE A 33 0.30 10.59 6.76
N LEU A 34 1.44 11.02 6.21
CA LEU A 34 2.03 12.33 6.53
C LEU A 34 1.07 13.48 6.24
N LEU A 35 0.37 13.45 5.11
CA LEU A 35 -0.64 14.46 4.77
C LEU A 35 -1.86 14.38 5.68
N GLY A 36 -2.23 13.19 6.16
CA GLY A 36 -3.27 12.99 7.17
C GLY A 36 -2.95 13.73 8.47
N HIS A 37 -1.72 13.62 8.98
CA HIS A 37 -1.25 14.39 10.14
C HIS A 37 -1.27 15.91 9.92
N GLN A 38 -1.13 16.36 8.67
CA GLN A 38 -1.19 17.77 8.30
C GLN A 38 -2.63 18.25 7.99
N ASN A 39 -3.65 17.43 8.23
CA ASN A 39 -5.04 17.68 7.86
C ASN A 39 -5.27 17.94 6.35
N LYS A 40 -4.34 17.51 5.49
CA LYS A 40 -4.40 17.66 4.01
C LYS A 40 -5.10 16.47 3.36
N PHE A 41 -6.32 16.17 3.79
CA PHE A 41 -7.03 14.94 3.44
C PHE A 41 -7.33 14.77 1.95
N ASN A 42 -7.66 15.86 1.26
CA ASN A 42 -7.93 15.81 -0.18
C ASN A 42 -6.69 15.37 -0.98
N GLU A 43 -5.50 15.77 -0.55
CA GLU A 43 -4.24 15.34 -1.18
C GLU A 43 -3.91 13.90 -0.79
N ALA A 44 -4.06 13.54 0.49
CA ALA A 44 -3.88 12.17 0.98
C ALA A 44 -4.74 11.17 0.19
N LYS A 45 -6.02 11.48 0.00
CA LYS A 45 -6.96 10.66 -0.79
C LYS A 45 -6.50 10.46 -2.23
N ARG A 46 -5.96 11.51 -2.88
CA ARG A 46 -5.40 11.40 -4.23
C ARG A 46 -4.18 10.47 -4.29
N LEU A 47 -3.36 10.42 -3.23
CA LEU A 47 -2.22 9.50 -3.16
C LEU A 47 -2.68 8.06 -2.93
N ILE A 48 -3.67 7.85 -2.06
CA ILE A 48 -4.27 6.53 -1.82
C ILE A 48 -4.92 5.98 -3.08
N GLU A 49 -5.63 6.79 -3.86
CA GLU A 49 -6.20 6.36 -5.14
C GLU A 49 -5.12 5.97 -6.16
N LYS A 50 -3.96 6.64 -6.16
CA LYS A 50 -2.82 6.22 -6.98
C LYS A 50 -2.24 4.90 -6.48
N ALA A 51 -2.09 4.72 -5.17
CA ALA A 51 -1.63 3.47 -4.58
C ALA A 51 -2.58 2.31 -4.89
N ARG A 52 -3.90 2.51 -4.75
CA ARG A 52 -4.96 1.55 -5.08
C ARG A 52 -4.84 1.05 -6.51
N LYS A 53 -4.66 1.95 -7.48
CA LYS A 53 -4.45 1.57 -8.89
C LYS A 53 -3.21 0.72 -9.09
N ILE A 54 -2.12 1.00 -8.38
CA ILE A 54 -0.90 0.20 -8.45
C ILE A 54 -1.11 -1.19 -7.82
N ILE A 55 -1.68 -1.24 -6.62
CA ILE A 55 -1.99 -2.50 -5.92
C ILE A 55 -2.93 -3.38 -6.74
N SER A 56 -3.98 -2.82 -7.34
CA SER A 56 -4.88 -3.56 -8.25
C SER A 56 -4.13 -4.18 -9.42
N ARG A 57 -3.22 -3.45 -10.06
CA ARG A 57 -2.39 -3.99 -11.16
C ARG A 57 -1.44 -5.08 -10.69
N LEU A 58 -0.85 -4.94 -9.50
CA LEU A 58 0.02 -5.96 -8.91
C LEU A 58 -0.78 -7.23 -8.58
N ASN A 59 -1.98 -7.10 -8.04
CA ASN A 59 -2.91 -8.22 -7.80
C ASN A 59 -3.31 -8.93 -9.10
N ASP A 60 -3.56 -8.20 -10.19
CA ASP A 60 -3.84 -8.86 -11.48
C ASP A 60 -2.58 -9.52 -12.08
N ALA A 61 -1.42 -8.88 -11.92
CA ALA A 61 -0.15 -9.47 -12.35
C ALA A 61 0.21 -10.72 -11.53
N SER A 62 -0.16 -10.80 -10.26
CA SER A 62 0.13 -11.95 -9.39
C SER A 62 -0.62 -13.20 -9.83
N LYS A 63 -1.82 -13.06 -10.43
CA LYS A 63 -2.56 -14.19 -11.03
C LYS A 63 -1.77 -14.84 -12.17
N LYS A 64 -1.03 -14.05 -12.95
CA LYS A 64 -0.24 -14.53 -14.10
C LYS A 64 1.19 -14.92 -13.72
N TYR A 65 1.79 -14.21 -12.77
CA TYR A 65 3.19 -14.38 -12.38
C TYR A 65 3.35 -14.46 -10.85
N PRO A 66 2.73 -15.44 -10.17
CA PRO A 66 2.69 -15.46 -8.70
C PRO A 66 4.10 -15.52 -8.09
N LYS A 67 5.01 -16.31 -8.67
CA LYS A 67 6.41 -16.42 -8.23
C LYS A 67 7.25 -15.14 -8.40
N ILE A 68 6.77 -14.18 -9.19
CA ILE A 68 7.45 -12.90 -9.41
C ILE A 68 6.90 -11.83 -8.46
N ILE A 69 5.59 -11.87 -8.23
CA ILE A 69 4.89 -10.82 -7.49
C ILE A 69 4.86 -11.09 -5.99
N TYR A 70 4.55 -12.32 -5.57
CA TYR A 70 4.48 -12.62 -4.14
C TYR A 70 5.88 -12.64 -3.51
N GLY A 71 5.97 -12.06 -2.32
CA GLY A 71 7.19 -11.95 -1.54
C GLY A 71 7.21 -10.66 -0.73
N GLY A 72 8.18 -10.55 0.18
CA GLY A 72 8.15 -9.54 1.24
C GLY A 72 8.07 -8.07 0.79
N LEU A 73 8.45 -7.73 -0.45
CA LEU A 73 8.26 -6.37 -0.95
C LEU A 73 6.79 -6.05 -1.28
N PHE A 74 6.04 -7.03 -1.76
CA PHE A 74 4.61 -6.86 -2.02
C PHE A 74 3.84 -6.81 -0.71
N ASP A 75 4.15 -7.72 0.22
CA ASP A 75 3.56 -7.76 1.56
C ASP A 75 3.81 -6.42 2.28
N ALA A 76 5.04 -5.90 2.25
CA ALA A 76 5.35 -4.59 2.82
C ALA A 76 4.61 -3.42 2.13
N ALA A 77 4.28 -3.54 0.84
CA ALA A 77 3.49 -2.53 0.15
C ALA A 77 2.00 -2.62 0.52
N LEU A 78 1.46 -3.83 0.70
CA LEU A 78 0.09 -4.08 1.14
C LEU A 78 -0.13 -3.65 2.60
N GLN A 79 0.82 -3.95 3.49
CA GLN A 79 0.80 -3.53 4.89
C GLN A 79 0.75 -2.00 5.00
N GLU A 80 1.66 -1.30 4.34
CA GLU A 80 1.70 0.18 4.36
C GLU A 80 0.45 0.80 3.73
N TYR A 81 -0.05 0.20 2.65
CA TYR A 81 -1.31 0.62 2.02
C TYR A 81 -2.48 0.41 2.98
N SER A 82 -2.52 -0.71 3.71
CA SER A 82 -3.55 -1.00 4.71
C SER A 82 -3.51 0.02 5.85
N GLU A 83 -2.33 0.26 6.44
CA GLU A 83 -2.11 1.26 7.48
C GLU A 83 -2.64 2.63 7.06
N ALA A 84 -2.27 3.08 5.86
CA ALA A 84 -2.69 4.40 5.38
C ALA A 84 -4.20 4.51 5.16
N ASN A 85 -4.86 3.48 4.64
CA ASN A 85 -6.33 3.51 4.49
C ASN A 85 -7.02 3.46 5.85
N ILE A 86 -6.60 2.58 6.75
CA ILE A 86 -7.19 2.46 8.09
C ILE A 86 -7.03 3.77 8.85
N PHE A 87 -5.83 4.35 8.89
CA PHE A 87 -5.55 5.60 9.58
C PHE A 87 -6.43 6.74 9.05
N LEU A 88 -6.48 6.93 7.72
CA LEU A 88 -7.26 8.01 7.10
C LEU A 88 -8.78 7.81 7.30
N THR A 89 -9.30 6.60 7.14
CA THR A 89 -10.72 6.32 7.40
C THR A 89 -11.06 6.53 8.87
N LEU A 90 -10.19 6.12 9.79
CA LEU A 90 -10.44 6.28 11.22
C LEU A 90 -10.53 7.76 11.63
N ILE A 91 -9.63 8.62 11.14
CA ILE A 91 -9.62 10.04 11.50
C ILE A 91 -10.70 10.86 10.77
N GLN A 92 -11.15 10.43 9.58
CA GLN A 92 -12.17 11.16 8.81
C GLN A 92 -13.59 10.66 9.03
N GLU A 93 -13.77 9.35 9.24
CA GLU A 93 -15.06 8.67 9.27
C GLU A 93 -15.35 8.00 10.62
N SER A 94 -14.40 8.00 11.56
CA SER A 94 -14.56 7.37 12.89
C SER A 94 -14.96 5.88 12.82
N ARG A 95 -14.47 5.16 11.80
CA ARG A 95 -14.68 3.71 11.62
C ARG A 95 -13.42 3.04 11.11
N PHE A 96 -13.39 1.71 11.21
CA PHE A 96 -12.41 0.90 10.49
C PHE A 96 -12.92 0.59 9.08
N VAL A 97 -12.02 0.68 8.10
CA VAL A 97 -12.28 0.23 6.73
C VAL A 97 -12.11 -1.28 6.68
N ALA A 98 -13.04 -2.02 6.06
CA ALA A 98 -12.88 -3.47 5.94
C ALA A 98 -11.76 -3.82 4.93
N PRO A 99 -11.02 -4.93 5.13
CA PRO A 99 -9.99 -5.35 4.18
C PRO A 99 -10.53 -5.56 2.76
N GLU A 100 -11.79 -5.98 2.62
CA GLU A 100 -12.47 -6.15 1.34
C GLU A 100 -12.74 -4.82 0.62
N GLU A 101 -12.99 -3.73 1.36
CA GLU A 101 -13.24 -2.39 0.79
C GLU A 101 -11.99 -1.84 0.08
N ILE A 102 -10.80 -2.20 0.57
CA ILE A 102 -9.50 -1.75 0.05
C ILE A 102 -8.76 -2.84 -0.75
N GLY A 103 -9.29 -4.07 -0.80
CA GLY A 103 -8.79 -5.15 -1.66
C GLY A 103 -7.44 -5.71 -1.21
N VAL A 104 -7.26 -5.87 0.10
CA VAL A 104 -6.03 -6.43 0.69
C VAL A 104 -6.32 -7.76 1.41
N PRO A 105 -5.36 -8.70 1.47
CA PRO A 105 -5.50 -9.89 2.30
C PRO A 105 -5.60 -9.54 3.79
N SER A 106 -6.31 -10.38 4.56
CA SER A 106 -6.53 -10.14 5.99
C SER A 106 -5.23 -10.07 6.80
N VAL A 107 -4.19 -10.81 6.39
CA VAL A 107 -2.89 -10.80 7.08
C VAL A 107 -2.24 -9.43 6.98
N ASP A 108 -2.13 -8.88 5.76
CA ASP A 108 -1.55 -7.55 5.53
C ASP A 108 -2.37 -6.45 6.19
N TYR A 109 -3.70 -6.60 6.20
CA TYR A 109 -4.60 -5.70 6.91
C TYR A 109 -4.31 -5.66 8.42
N ILE A 110 -4.22 -6.82 9.07
CA ILE A 110 -3.97 -6.90 10.53
C ILE A 110 -2.59 -6.34 10.88
N LEU A 111 -1.58 -6.61 10.06
CA LEU A 111 -0.25 -6.03 10.24
C LEU A 111 -0.29 -4.50 10.14
N GLY A 112 -0.95 -3.96 9.10
CA GLY A 112 -1.12 -2.52 8.94
C GLY A 112 -1.92 -1.88 10.08
N LEU A 113 -2.97 -2.55 10.57
CA LEU A 113 -3.74 -2.12 11.73
C LEU A 113 -2.88 -2.01 13.00
N GLY A 114 -1.92 -2.91 13.18
CA GLY A 114 -0.96 -2.85 14.27
C GLY A 114 -0.11 -1.57 14.25
N ASP A 115 0.31 -1.14 13.07
CA ASP A 115 1.11 0.08 12.88
C ASP A 115 0.27 1.36 13.08
N VAL A 116 -1.02 1.34 12.70
CA VAL A 116 -1.94 2.48 12.91
C VAL A 116 -2.00 2.94 14.36
N VAL A 117 -1.85 2.04 15.33
CA VAL A 117 -1.83 2.40 16.76
C VAL A 117 -0.74 3.43 17.04
N GLY A 118 0.42 3.29 16.40
CA GLY A 118 1.54 4.24 16.51
C GLY A 118 1.20 5.62 15.93
N GLU A 119 0.59 5.65 14.75
CA GLU A 119 0.19 6.89 14.07
C GLU A 119 -0.95 7.60 14.80
N TYR A 120 -1.93 6.87 15.31
CA TYR A 120 -3.03 7.46 16.08
C TYR A 120 -2.55 8.06 17.40
N ARG A 121 -1.62 7.37 18.09
CA ARG A 121 -0.97 7.92 19.29
C ARG A 121 -0.22 9.21 18.97
N ARG A 122 0.52 9.24 17.86
CA ARG A 122 1.25 10.44 17.42
C ARG A 122 0.29 11.60 17.19
N LEU A 123 -0.80 11.36 16.47
CA LEU A 123 -1.83 12.37 16.21
C LEU A 123 -2.40 12.93 17.52
N ALA A 124 -2.76 12.07 18.47
CA ALA A 124 -3.28 12.49 19.76
C ALA A 124 -2.28 13.33 20.57
N LEU A 125 -0.99 12.97 20.55
CA LEU A 125 0.05 13.75 21.22
C LEU A 125 0.31 15.10 20.54
N ASP A 126 0.23 15.16 19.21
CA ASP A 126 0.36 16.41 18.47
C ASP A 126 -0.80 17.37 18.82
N PHE A 127 -2.03 16.87 18.95
CA PHE A 127 -3.18 17.66 19.44
C PHE A 127 -3.04 18.17 20.89
N LEU A 128 -2.32 17.46 21.75
CA LEU A 128 -2.10 17.88 23.15
C LEU A 128 -0.98 18.92 23.30
N ARG A 129 -0.16 19.13 22.27
CA ARG A 129 0.94 20.11 22.28
C ARG A 129 0.52 21.49 21.80
N GLU A 130 -0.57 21.56 21.05
CA GLU A 130 -1.23 22.80 20.62
C GLU A 130 -2.18 23.32 21.72
#